data_AF-A0A534B636-F1
#
_entry.id   AF-A0A534B636-F1
#
_cell.length_a   1.000
_cell.length_b   1.000
_cell.length_c   1.000
_cell.angle_alpha   90.00
_cell.angle_beta   90.00
_cell.angle_gamma   90.00
#
_symmetry.space_group_name_H-M   'P 1'
#
loop_
_entity.id
_entity.type
_entity.pdbx_description
1 polymer ?
#
loop_
_entity_poly.entity_id
_entity_poly.type
_entity_poly.pdbx_seq_one_letter_code
_entity_poly.pdbx_strand_id
1 'polypeptide(L)'
;MGTAYQAVLLDCHMPAKGGIATATRIRELGRDAGRERLAEVPLIAFTADATEEGRAACLLAGMNDYIVKPFRQADVLRTLTRWLDRTPPRRAVERETIVDATSLFRARRAS
;
A
#
# COMPACT_ATOMS: atom_id res chain seq x y z
N MET A 1 -15.20 -2.56 -10.97
CA MET A 1 -14.11 -3.37 -10.37
C MET A 1 -13.36 -2.51 -9.37
N GLY A 2 -13.04 -3.03 -8.18
CA GLY A 2 -12.32 -2.26 -7.15
C GLY A 2 -10.86 -2.01 -7.49
N THR A 3 -10.29 -0.92 -6.97
CA THR A 3 -8.85 -0.60 -7.11
C THR A 3 -8.02 -1.46 -6.17
N ALA A 4 -7.10 -2.26 -6.71
CA ALA A 4 -6.18 -3.05 -5.90
C ALA A 4 -5.17 -2.16 -5.16
N TYR A 5 -4.95 -2.41 -3.87
CA TYR A 5 -3.97 -1.72 -3.04
C TYR A 5 -2.53 -1.92 -3.55
N GLN A 6 -1.67 -0.92 -3.31
CA GLN A 6 -0.26 -0.92 -3.75
C GLN A 6 0.73 -1.18 -2.63
N ALA A 7 0.31 -1.00 -1.37
CA ALA A 7 1.03 -1.35 -0.17
C ALA A 7 0.02 -1.48 0.98
N VAL A 8 0.41 -2.17 2.05
CA VAL A 8 -0.38 -2.29 3.28
C VAL A 8 0.53 -1.91 4.45
N LEU A 9 0.09 -0.95 5.25
CA LEU A 9 0.67 -0.68 6.57
C LEU A 9 -0.09 -1.53 7.58
N LEU A 10 0.62 -2.35 8.35
CA LEU A 10 0.02 -3.35 9.23
C LEU A 10 0.52 -3.18 10.66
N ASP A 11 -0.38 -2.81 11.58
CA ASP A 11 -0.04 -2.69 13.00
C ASP A 11 0.21 -4.07 13.61
N CYS A 12 1.39 -4.27 14.21
CA CYS A 12 1.71 -5.53 14.87
C CYS A 12 0.93 -5.72 16.18
N HIS A 13 0.57 -4.61 16.85
CA HIS A 13 -0.07 -4.62 18.17
C HIS A 13 -1.56 -4.24 18.07
N MET A 14 -2.36 -5.11 17.43
CA MET A 14 -3.81 -4.96 17.34
C MET A 14 -4.54 -5.81 18.39
N PRO A 15 -5.60 -5.28 19.05
CA PRO A 15 -6.46 -6.10 19.88
C PRO A 15 -7.19 -7.14 19.03
N ALA A 16 -7.35 -8.35 19.57
CA ALA A 16 -7.97 -9.55 18.97
C ALA A 16 -7.21 -10.30 17.85
N LYS A 17 -6.52 -9.63 16.91
CA LYS A 17 -5.73 -10.30 15.86
C LYS A 17 -4.37 -9.64 15.71
N GLY A 18 -3.28 -10.33 16.02
CA GLY A 18 -1.93 -9.78 15.88
C GLY A 18 -1.53 -9.57 14.42
N GLY A 19 -0.84 -8.46 14.13
CA GLY A 19 -0.41 -8.13 12.76
C GLY A 19 0.49 -9.20 12.13
N ILE A 20 1.27 -9.93 12.94
CA ILE A 20 2.06 -11.10 12.50
C ILE A 20 1.15 -12.17 11.89
N ALA A 21 0.11 -12.61 12.60
CA ALA A 21 -0.82 -13.61 12.10
C ALA A 21 -1.57 -13.13 10.85
N THR A 22 -1.89 -11.83 10.79
CA THR A 22 -2.50 -11.22 9.61
C THR A 22 -1.56 -11.26 8.40
N ALA A 23 -0.28 -10.93 8.56
CA ALA A 23 0.70 -11.00 7.48
C ALA A 23 0.85 -12.43 6.95
N THR A 24 1.02 -13.40 7.86
CA THR A 24 1.08 -14.83 7.50
C THR A 24 -0.15 -15.22 6.68
N ARG A 25 -1.35 -14.85 7.14
CA ARG A 25 -2.59 -15.18 6.44
C ARG A 25 -2.68 -14.54 5.05
N ILE A 26 -2.24 -13.29 4.90
CA ILE A 26 -2.22 -12.62 3.58
C ILE A 26 -1.30 -13.38 2.63
N ARG A 27 -0.12 -13.82 3.09
CA ARG A 27 0.82 -14.59 2.27
C ARG A 27 0.31 -15.97 1.92
N GLU A 28 -0.39 -16.64 2.84
CA GLU A 28 -1.06 -17.90 2.54
C GLU A 28 -2.10 -17.75 1.44
N LEU A 29 -2.96 -16.75 1.54
CA LEU A 29 -3.98 -16.45 0.52
C LEU A 29 -3.38 -16.07 -0.83
N GLY A 30 -2.16 -15.51 -0.83
CA GLY A 30 -1.42 -15.21 -2.05
C GLY A 30 -0.94 -16.44 -2.83
N ARG A 31 -1.03 -17.64 -2.25
CA ARG A 31 -0.73 -18.91 -2.93
C ARG A 31 -1.93 -19.45 -3.71
N ASP A 32 -3.13 -18.92 -3.49
CA ASP A 32 -4.33 -19.33 -4.22
C ASP A 32 -4.31 -18.74 -5.64
N ALA A 33 -4.74 -19.53 -6.63
CA ALA A 33 -4.86 -19.08 -8.01
C ALA A 33 -5.80 -17.86 -8.12
N GLY A 34 -5.35 -16.82 -8.82
CA GLY A 34 -6.08 -15.56 -8.96
C GLY A 34 -5.90 -14.58 -7.80
N ARG A 35 -5.03 -14.89 -6.83
CA ARG A 35 -4.68 -14.03 -5.68
C ARG A 35 -3.20 -13.74 -5.55
N GLU A 36 -2.42 -14.00 -6.59
CA GLU A 36 -0.95 -13.86 -6.61
C GLU A 36 -0.49 -12.46 -6.18
N ARG A 37 -1.30 -11.43 -6.47
CA ARG A 37 -1.04 -10.06 -6.04
C ARG A 37 -0.94 -9.90 -4.51
N LEU A 38 -1.59 -10.74 -3.73
CA LEU A 38 -1.46 -10.75 -2.27
C LEU A 38 -0.10 -11.28 -1.81
N ALA A 39 0.57 -12.11 -2.62
CA ALA A 39 1.95 -12.52 -2.35
C ALA A 39 2.94 -11.38 -2.63
N GLU A 40 2.64 -10.54 -3.64
CA GLU A 40 3.53 -9.47 -4.09
C GLU A 40 3.33 -8.12 -3.38
N VAL A 41 2.13 -7.86 -2.84
CA VAL A 41 1.84 -6.56 -2.22
C VAL A 41 2.81 -6.30 -1.04
N PRO A 42 3.49 -5.14 -1.02
CA PRO A 42 4.33 -4.75 0.11
C PRO A 42 3.52 -4.71 1.40
N LEU A 43 3.92 -5.51 2.38
CA LEU A 43 3.40 -5.47 3.75
C LEU A 43 4.46 -4.79 4.62
N ILE A 44 4.15 -3.63 5.16
CA ILE A 44 5.06 -2.83 5.98
C ILE A 44 4.54 -2.86 7.41
N ALA A 45 5.35 -3.41 8.31
CA ALA A 45 5.01 -3.50 9.73
C ALA A 45 4.99 -2.10 10.37
N PHE A 46 4.01 -1.88 11.24
CA PHE A 46 3.92 -0.72 12.13
C PHE A 46 3.93 -1.25 13.56
N THR A 47 5.01 -1.04 14.31
CA THR A 47 5.20 -1.75 15.58
C THR A 47 5.78 -0.86 16.66
N ALA A 48 5.44 -1.10 17.92
CA ALA A 48 6.13 -0.50 19.07
C ALA A 48 7.37 -1.31 19.48
N ASP A 49 7.48 -2.55 19.01
CA ASP A 49 8.63 -3.41 19.26
C ASP A 49 9.77 -3.06 18.31
N ALA A 50 10.85 -2.51 18.87
CA ALA A 50 12.05 -2.10 18.16
C ALA A 50 13.18 -3.13 18.21
N THR A 51 12.95 -4.29 18.84
CA THR A 51 13.96 -5.34 19.01
C THR A 51 14.28 -6.03 17.69
N GLU A 52 15.46 -6.63 17.58
CA GLU A 52 15.83 -7.40 16.40
C GLU A 52 14.97 -8.67 16.28
N GLU A 53 14.57 -9.24 17.42
CA GLU A 53 13.64 -10.38 17.49
C GLU A 53 12.26 -9.99 16.93
N GLY A 54 11.74 -8.83 17.32
CA GLY A 54 10.49 -8.29 16.80
C GLY A 54 10.55 -8.03 15.29
N ARG A 55 11.67 -7.48 14.81
CA ARG A 55 11.93 -7.29 13.38
C ARG A 55 12.00 -8.61 12.63
N ALA A 56 12.76 -9.58 13.15
CA ALA A 56 12.89 -10.91 12.57
C ALA A 56 11.53 -11.62 12.48
N ALA A 57 10.71 -11.53 13.53
CA ALA A 57 9.36 -12.09 13.54
C ALA A 57 8.48 -11.49 12.43
N CYS A 58 8.53 -10.18 12.20
CA CYS A 58 7.79 -9.52 11.10
C CYS A 58 8.24 -10.04 9.73
N LEU A 59 9.55 -10.14 9.50
CA LEU A 59 10.10 -10.61 8.24
C LEU A 59 9.77 -12.10 7.98
N LEU A 60 9.87 -12.94 9.01
CA LEU A 60 9.49 -14.36 8.93
C LEU A 60 8.00 -14.56 8.62
N ALA A 61 7.14 -13.66 9.08
CA ALA A 61 5.71 -13.63 8.73
C ALA A 61 5.44 -13.17 7.29
N GLY A 62 6.48 -12.82 6.54
CA GLY A 62 6.40 -12.38 5.15
C GLY A 62 6.15 -10.89 4.96
N MET A 63 6.38 -10.06 5.99
CA MET A 63 6.43 -8.61 5.83
C MET A 63 7.74 -8.20 5.13
N ASN A 64 7.69 -7.08 4.41
CA ASN A 64 8.77 -6.60 3.56
C ASN A 64 9.65 -5.57 4.26
N ASP A 65 9.07 -4.79 5.17
CA ASP A 65 9.75 -3.70 5.88
C ASP A 65 9.05 -3.44 7.21
N TYR A 66 9.64 -2.58 8.03
CA TYR A 66 9.10 -2.24 9.35
C TYR A 66 9.33 -0.76 9.71
N ILE A 67 8.41 -0.20 10.47
CA ILE A 67 8.45 1.16 10.98
C ILE A 67 8.12 1.12 12.48
N VAL A 68 9.06 1.60 13.29
CA VAL A 68 8.96 1.61 14.75
C VAL A 68 8.22 2.85 15.23
N LYS A 69 7.32 2.68 16.19
CA LYS A 69 6.64 3.75 16.92
C LYS A 69 7.54 4.21 18.10
N PRO A 70 7.65 5.52 18.36
CA PRO A 70 7.10 6.63 17.57
C PRO A 70 7.89 6.88 16.28
N PHE A 71 7.19 7.18 15.19
CA PHE A 71 7.78 7.52 13.89
C PHE A 71 7.47 8.96 13.50
N ARG A 72 8.27 9.53 12.60
CA ARG A 72 7.94 10.80 11.93
C ARG A 72 7.23 10.50 10.61
N GLN A 73 6.41 11.44 10.14
CA GLN A 73 5.76 11.35 8.83
C GLN A 73 6.77 11.11 7.69
N ALA A 74 7.95 11.72 7.78
CA ALA A 74 9.03 11.54 6.82
C ALA A 74 9.54 10.08 6.76
N ASP A 75 9.52 9.35 7.88
CA ASP A 75 9.95 7.95 7.91
C ASP A 75 8.97 7.06 7.13
N VAL A 76 7.67 7.30 7.32
CA VAL A 76 6.59 6.59 6.60
C VAL A 76 6.65 6.89 5.11
N LEU A 77 6.76 8.17 4.72
CA LEU A 77 6.83 8.57 3.32
C LEU A 77 8.05 7.95 2.63
N ARG A 78 9.23 8.02 3.25
CA ARG A 78 10.46 7.40 2.71
C ARG A 78 10.30 5.91 2.46
N THR A 79 9.69 5.18 3.41
CA THR A 79 9.44 3.75 3.24
C THR A 79 8.42 3.49 2.14
N LEU A 80 7.31 4.21 2.11
CA LEU A 80 6.30 4.04 1.07
C LEU A 80 6.86 4.35 -0.33
N THR A 81 7.58 5.46 -0.52
CA THR A 81 8.24 5.79 -1.80
C THR A 81 9.15 4.66 -2.27
N ARG A 82 9.99 4.12 -1.37
CA ARG A 82 10.88 2.99 -1.68
C ARG A 82 10.13 1.77 -2.22
N TRP A 83 8.95 1.45 -1.69
CA TRP A 83 8.19 0.26 -2.08
C TRP A 83 7.25 0.50 -3.26
N LEU A 84 6.70 1.72 -3.39
CA LEU A 84 5.81 2.08 -4.47
C LEU A 84 6.57 2.31 -5.79
N ASP A 85 7.79 2.85 -5.76
CA ASP A 85 8.61 3.06 -6.97
C ASP A 85 9.08 1.73 -7.59
N ARG A 86 9.11 0.66 -6.79
CA ARG A 86 9.46 -0.70 -7.24
C ARG A 86 8.26 -1.44 -7.82
N THR A 87 7.05 -0.91 -7.65
CA THR A 87 5.84 -1.48 -8.26
C THR A 87 5.73 -0.91 -9.67
N PRO A 88 5.71 -1.72 -10.73
CA PRO A 88 5.61 -1.20 -12.09
C PRO A 88 4.38 -0.28 -12.18
N PRO A 89 4.49 0.90 -12.82
CA PRO A 89 3.39 1.83 -12.92
C PRO A 89 2.20 1.08 -13.54
N ARG A 90 1.08 1.07 -12.81
CA ARG A 90 -0.18 0.57 -13.35
C ARG A 90 -0.41 1.30 -14.67
N ARG A 91 -0.80 0.58 -15.74
CA ARG A 91 -1.33 1.21 -16.97
C ARG A 91 -2.17 2.40 -16.53
N ALA A 92 -1.74 3.60 -16.94
CA ALA A 92 -2.33 4.84 -16.49
C ALA A 92 -3.84 4.73 -16.67
N VAL A 93 -4.59 5.01 -15.60
CA VAL A 93 -5.99 5.38 -15.77
C VAL A 93 -5.90 6.63 -16.65
N GLU A 94 -6.39 6.54 -17.89
CA GLU A 94 -6.51 7.71 -18.76
C GLU A 94 -7.18 8.78 -17.93
N ARG A 95 -6.45 9.86 -17.67
CA ARG A 95 -7.00 11.03 -17.01
C ARG A 95 -8.07 11.54 -17.97
N GLU A 96 -9.32 11.18 -17.71
CA GLU A 96 -10.45 11.76 -18.41
C GLU A 96 -10.37 13.26 -18.11
N THR A 97 -9.94 14.01 -19.12
CA THR A 97 -9.84 15.45 -19.03
C THR A 97 -11.27 15.94 -18.94
N ILE A 98 -11.68 16.37 -17.75
CA ILE A 98 -12.92 17.13 -17.59
C ILE A 98 -12.74 18.39 -18.43
N VAL A 99 -13.30 18.40 -19.63
CA VAL A 99 -13.47 19.62 -20.42
C VAL A 99 -14.43 20.50 -19.66
N ASP A 100 -13.88 21.55 -19.04
CA ASP A 100 -14.63 22.59 -18.39
C ASP A 100 -15.70 23.14 -19.35
N ALA A 101 -16.97 22.95 -19.00
CA ALA A 101 -18.13 23.41 -19.77
C ALA A 101 -18.14 24.94 -19.98
N THR A 102 -17.30 25.68 -19.24
CA THR A 102 -17.10 27.11 -19.43
C THR A 102 -16.39 27.46 -20.75
N SER A 103 -15.68 26.51 -21.37
CA SER A 103 -15.03 26.70 -22.67
C SER A 103 -15.99 26.57 -23.86
N LEU A 104 -17.14 25.87 -23.69
CA LEU A 104 -18.10 25.67 -24.77
C LEU A 104 -19.02 26.89 -24.99
N PHE A 105 -19.13 27.79 -24.01
CA PHE A 105 -20.09 28.90 -24.07
C PHE A 105 -19.57 30.17 -24.76
N ARG A 106 -18.27 30.29 -25.05
CA ARG A 106 -17.71 31.43 -25.78
C ARG A 106 -17.67 31.27 -27.31
N ALA A 107 -18.05 30.10 -27.83
CA ALA A 107 -18.03 29.83 -29.28
C ALA A 107 -19.40 30.03 -29.99
N ARG A 108 -20.44 30.52 -29.30
CA ARG A 108 -21.80 30.63 -29.88
C ARG A 108 -22.48 32.02 -29.76
N ARG A 109 -21.71 33.10 -29.63
CA ARG A 109 -22.23 34.47 -29.83
C ARG A 109 -21.22 35.35 -30.57
N ALA A 110 -21.15 35.17 -31.89
CA ALA A 110 -20.72 36.18 -32.83
C ALA A 110 -21.37 35.86 -34.18
N SER A 111 -22.58 36.39 -34.39
CA SER A 111 -23.22 36.59 -35.69
C SER A 111 -23.73 38.02 -35.68
#